data_AF-G3TBM5-F1
#
_entry.id   AF-G3TBM5-F1
#
_cell.length_a   1.000
_cell.length_b   1.000
_cell.length_c   1.000
_cell.angle_alpha   90.00
_cell.angle_beta   90.00
_cell.angle_gamma   90.00
#
_symmetry.space_group_name_H-M   'P 1'
#
loop_
_entity.id
_entity.type
_entity.pdbx_description
1 polymer ?
#
loop_
_entity_poly.entity_id
_entity_poly.type
_entity_poly.pdbx_seq_one_letter_code
_entity_poly.pdbx_strand_id
1 'polypeptide(L)'
;IHDLRTDKIALSLSAHQLGVSSVQMDDWKIVSGGEEGLVTVWDYRMNQKLWEVHSRHPVRHIAFSHSLITANVPYERVVRNSRPGQLGGAGCEKRHRGLIHAYEFAVDQLAFQSTLPICRSSYISMAGYNYDLALTFPYDNI
;
A
#
# COMPACT_ATOMS: atom_id res chain seq x y z
N ILE A 1 3.90 -18.03 -0.11
CA ILE A 1 5.30 -17.72 -0.52
C ILE A 1 5.97 -19.04 -0.87
N HIS A 2 6.58 -19.10 -2.04
CA HIS A 2 7.30 -20.28 -2.50
C HIS A 2 8.79 -19.96 -2.60
N ASP A 3 9.64 -20.86 -2.11
CA ASP A 3 11.07 -20.80 -2.36
C ASP A 3 11.33 -21.31 -3.78
N LEU A 4 11.69 -20.42 -4.69
CA LEU A 4 11.94 -20.73 -6.10
C LEU A 4 13.13 -21.68 -6.31
N ARG A 5 14.06 -21.76 -5.34
CA ARG A 5 15.22 -22.66 -5.44
C ARG A 5 14.85 -24.10 -5.09
N THR A 6 13.93 -24.29 -4.15
CA THR A 6 13.53 -25.63 -3.67
C THR A 6 12.16 -26.06 -4.16
N ASP A 7 11.43 -25.17 -4.82
CA ASP A 7 10.03 -25.31 -5.24
C ASP A 7 9.09 -25.73 -4.10
N LYS A 8 9.40 -25.31 -2.87
CA LYS A 8 8.62 -25.62 -1.67
C LYS A 8 7.86 -24.41 -1.19
N ILE A 9 6.70 -24.66 -0.58
CA ILE A 9 5.93 -23.63 0.11
C ILE A 9 6.69 -23.24 1.38
N ALA A 10 7.16 -22.01 1.44
CA ALA A 10 7.84 -21.45 2.61
C ALA A 10 6.85 -20.88 3.64
N LEU A 11 5.75 -20.28 3.16
CA LEU A 11 4.74 -19.67 4.02
C LEU A 11 3.35 -19.72 3.38
N SER A 12 2.35 -20.07 4.18
CA SER A 12 0.93 -20.00 3.82
C SER A 12 0.18 -19.09 4.81
N LEU A 13 -0.58 -18.13 4.29
CA LEU A 13 -1.29 -17.12 5.07
C LEU A 13 -2.78 -17.17 4.73
N SER A 14 -3.62 -17.40 5.73
CA SER A 14 -5.08 -17.38 5.60
C SER A 14 -5.62 -15.97 5.86
N ALA A 15 -5.68 -15.15 4.81
CA ALA A 15 -6.00 -13.73 4.93
C ALA A 15 -7.46 -13.36 4.64
N HIS A 16 -8.15 -14.08 3.75
CA HIS A 16 -9.45 -13.69 3.19
C HIS A 16 -10.41 -14.88 3.15
N GLN A 17 -11.71 -14.63 3.28
CA GLN A 17 -12.76 -15.67 3.31
C GLN A 17 -13.35 -15.96 1.94
N LEU A 18 -13.46 -14.95 1.08
CA LEU A 18 -14.01 -15.10 -0.27
C LEU A 18 -12.88 -15.44 -1.24
N GLY A 19 -12.10 -14.43 -1.60
CA GLY A 19 -11.06 -14.57 -2.60
C GLY A 19 -10.11 -13.39 -2.55
N VAL A 20 -8.84 -13.66 -2.83
CA VAL A 20 -7.80 -12.64 -2.87
C VAL A 20 -7.79 -12.00 -4.26
N SER A 21 -8.17 -10.73 -4.33
CA SER A 21 -8.26 -9.98 -5.58
C SER A 21 -6.96 -9.28 -5.95
N SER A 22 -6.13 -8.93 -4.97
CA SER A 22 -4.82 -8.32 -5.20
C SER A 22 -3.86 -8.61 -4.06
N VAL A 23 -2.58 -8.80 -4.39
CA VAL A 23 -1.48 -9.00 -3.44
C VAL A 23 -0.29 -8.19 -3.91
N GLN A 24 0.38 -7.55 -2.96
CA GLN A 24 1.68 -6.95 -3.17
C GLN A 24 2.59 -7.31 -1.99
N MET A 25 3.85 -7.58 -2.30
CA MET A 25 4.88 -7.91 -1.32
C MET A 25 6.00 -6.88 -1.40
N ASP A 26 6.55 -6.56 -0.24
CA ASP A 26 7.74 -5.75 -0.02
C ASP A 26 8.81 -6.59 0.69
N ASP A 27 9.91 -5.96 1.13
CA ASP A 27 11.03 -6.63 1.80
C ASP A 27 10.64 -7.43 3.06
N TRP A 28 9.61 -7.00 3.77
CA TRP A 28 9.15 -7.68 5.00
C TRP A 28 7.64 -7.68 5.19
N LYS A 29 6.92 -6.86 4.41
CA LYS A 29 5.46 -6.75 4.49
C LYS A 29 4.80 -7.44 3.31
N ILE A 30 3.64 -8.03 3.56
CA ILE A 30 2.73 -8.50 2.52
C ILE A 30 1.40 -7.80 2.72
N VAL A 31 0.93 -7.13 1.68
CA VAL A 31 -0.39 -6.52 1.63
C VAL A 31 -1.29 -7.37 0.74
N SER A 32 -2.46 -7.72 1.25
CA SER A 32 -3.45 -8.50 0.49
C SER A 32 -4.83 -7.86 0.59
N GLY A 33 -5.52 -7.82 -0.54
CA GLY A 33 -6.88 -7.29 -0.69
C GLY A 33 -7.83 -8.39 -1.12
N GLY A 34 -9.01 -8.40 -0.51
CA GLY A 34 -10.06 -9.37 -0.77
C GLY A 34 -11.26 -8.79 -1.51
N GLU A 35 -12.04 -9.68 -2.11
CA GLU A 35 -13.31 -9.35 -2.74
C GLU A 35 -14.38 -8.95 -1.71
N GLU A 36 -14.25 -9.41 -0.47
CA GLU A 36 -15.05 -8.99 0.67
C GLU A 36 -14.81 -7.53 1.08
N GLY A 37 -13.78 -6.88 0.51
CA GLY A 37 -13.36 -5.52 0.86
C GLY A 37 -12.37 -5.46 2.03
N LEU A 38 -11.87 -6.60 2.47
CA LEU A 38 -10.86 -6.70 3.50
C LEU A 38 -9.48 -6.40 2.93
N VAL A 39 -8.68 -5.62 3.65
CA VAL A 39 -7.26 -5.43 3.35
C VAL A 39 -6.49 -5.79 4.60
N THR A 40 -5.51 -6.67 4.45
CA THR A 40 -4.69 -7.14 5.55
C THR A 40 -3.21 -6.94 5.21
N VAL A 41 -2.46 -6.45 6.19
CA VAL A 41 -1.02 -6.28 6.11
C VAL A 41 -0.39 -7.28 7.08
N TRP A 42 0.58 -8.03 6.58
CA TRP A 42 1.26 -9.10 7.30
C TRP A 42 2.75 -8.82 7.36
N ASP A 43 3.37 -9.14 8.48
CA ASP A 43 4.81 -9.37 8.59
C ASP A 43 5.06 -10.85 8.29
N TYR A 44 5.72 -11.14 7.16
CA TYR A 44 5.97 -12.53 6.77
C TYR A 44 7.15 -13.15 7.54
N ARG A 45 8.05 -12.35 8.11
CA ARG A 45 9.20 -12.82 8.89
C ARG A 45 8.75 -13.31 10.25
N MET A 46 7.83 -12.59 10.87
CA MET A 46 7.21 -12.97 12.15
C MET A 46 5.97 -13.84 11.98
N ASN A 47 5.47 -13.98 10.76
CA ASN A 47 4.20 -14.63 10.44
C ASN A 47 3.03 -14.03 11.26
N GLN A 48 2.99 -12.70 11.34
CA GLN A 48 2.00 -11.98 12.14
C GLN A 48 1.20 -10.99 11.30
N LYS A 49 -0.07 -10.83 11.66
CA LYS A 49 -0.93 -9.80 11.08
C LYS A 49 -0.61 -8.47 11.76
N LEU A 50 -0.14 -7.50 10.99
CA LEU A 50 0.19 -6.16 11.50
C LEU A 50 -1.05 -5.27 11.52
N TRP A 51 -1.90 -5.39 10.50
CA TRP A 51 -3.01 -4.47 10.32
C TRP A 51 -4.12 -5.07 9.47
N GLU A 52 -5.33 -4.54 9.69
CA GLU A 52 -6.55 -4.94 9.01
C GLU A 52 -7.48 -3.75 8.86
N VAL A 53 -8.06 -3.60 7.67
CA VAL A 53 -9.15 -2.67 7.43
C VAL A 53 -10.22 -3.32 6.58
N HIS A 54 -11.46 -2.91 6.81
CA HIS A 54 -12.60 -3.38 6.04
C HIS A 54 -13.23 -2.22 5.28
N SER A 55 -13.32 -2.36 3.96
CA SER A 55 -13.96 -1.42 3.05
C SER A 55 -15.33 -1.96 2.65
N ARG A 56 -16.30 -1.08 2.37
CA ARG A 56 -17.66 -1.49 1.95
C ARG A 56 -17.73 -2.02 0.51
N HIS A 57 -16.61 -2.07 -0.18
CA HIS A 57 -16.48 -2.48 -1.57
C HIS A 57 -15.25 -3.37 -1.76
N PRO A 58 -15.24 -4.24 -2.79
CA PRO A 58 -14.09 -5.07 -3.12
C PRO A 58 -12.83 -4.25 -3.33
N VAL A 59 -11.66 -4.76 -2.91
CA VAL A 59 -10.37 -4.09 -3.12
C VAL A 59 -9.63 -4.81 -4.23
N ARG A 60 -9.75 -4.28 -5.46
CA ARG A 60 -9.19 -4.90 -6.67
C ARG A 60 -7.81 -4.40 -7.04
N HIS A 61 -7.43 -3.24 -6.54
CA HIS A 61 -6.12 -2.67 -6.77
C HIS A 61 -5.48 -2.26 -5.45
N ILE A 62 -4.24 -2.67 -5.27
CA ILE A 62 -3.38 -2.30 -4.15
C ILE A 62 -2.08 -1.77 -4.75
N ALA A 63 -1.65 -0.62 -4.26
CA ALA A 63 -0.33 -0.09 -4.51
C ALA A 63 0.33 0.26 -3.18
N PHE A 64 1.50 -0.31 -2.96
CA PHE A 64 2.28 -0.21 -1.74
C PHE A 64 3.70 0.23 -2.10
N SER A 65 4.13 1.33 -1.49
CA SER A 65 5.50 1.85 -1.52
C SER A 65 5.69 2.59 -0.19
N HIS A 66 5.81 3.93 -0.19
CA HIS A 66 5.78 4.77 1.02
C HIS A 66 4.38 4.99 1.60
N SER A 67 3.36 4.89 0.76
CA SER A 67 1.95 4.95 1.15
C SER A 67 1.25 3.69 0.67
N LEU A 68 0.23 3.26 1.41
CA LEU A 68 -0.65 2.19 0.98
C LEU A 68 -1.89 2.79 0.34
N ILE A 69 -2.10 2.53 -0.94
CA ILE A 69 -3.29 2.93 -1.69
C ILE A 69 -4.11 1.68 -1.99
N THR A 70 -5.40 1.74 -1.67
CA THR A 70 -6.36 0.68 -1.98
C THR A 70 -7.52 1.25 -2.76
N ALA A 71 -7.91 0.58 -3.84
CA ALA A 71 -8.96 1.05 -4.73
C ALA A 71 -9.83 -0.10 -5.24
N ASN A 72 -11.10 0.21 -5.46
CA ASN A 72 -11.99 -0.65 -6.23
C ASN A 72 -11.97 -0.23 -7.70
N VAL A 73 -11.15 -0.91 -8.50
CA VAL A 73 -11.12 -0.73 -9.96
C VAL A 73 -11.95 -1.86 -10.60
N PRO A 74 -13.14 -1.58 -11.17
CA PRO A 74 -13.93 -2.60 -11.83
C PRO A 74 -13.25 -3.09 -13.12
N TYR A 75 -13.28 -4.40 -13.37
CA TYR A 75 -12.77 -5.02 -14.60
C TYR A 75 -13.60 -4.64 -15.84
N GLU A 76 -14.90 -4.44 -15.66
CA GLU A 76 -15.81 -4.08 -16.74
C GLU A 76 -16.07 -2.58 -16.72
N ARG A 77 -16.02 -1.96 -17.90
CA ARG A 77 -16.38 -0.55 -18.06
C ARG A 77 -17.88 -0.43 -17.81
N VAL A 78 -18.26 0.12 -16.66
CA VAL A 78 -19.66 0.47 -16.40
C VAL A 78 -20.04 1.60 -17.36
N VAL A 79 -20.59 1.24 -18.52
CA VAL A 79 -21.10 2.20 -19.50
C VAL A 79 -22.34 2.85 -18.88
N ARG A 80 -22.32 4.18 -18.73
CA ARG A 80 -23.39 5.01 -18.16
C ARG A 80 -24.67 5.10 -19.02
N ASN A 81 -25.03 4.02 -19.71
CA ASN A 81 -26.12 4.04 -20.69
C ASN A 81 -27.19 2.99 -20.36
N SER A 82 -27.70 2.97 -19.13
CA SER A 82 -28.94 2.26 -18.82
C SER A 82 -30.11 3.24 -18.89
N ARG A 83 -31.02 2.99 -19.84
CA ARG A 83 -32.29 3.72 -19.99
C ARG A 83 -33.10 3.63 -18.67
N PRO A 84 -33.86 4.66 -18.30
CA PRO A 84 -34.67 4.66 -17.09
C PRO A 84 -35.77 3.60 -17.23
N GLY A 85 -35.59 2.43 -16.61
CA GLY A 85 -36.58 1.35 -16.65
C GLY A 85 -36.04 -0.06 -16.35
N GLN A 86 -34.73 -0.31 -16.44
CA GLN A 86 -34.18 -1.62 -16.14
C GLN A 86 -33.80 -1.74 -14.65
N LEU A 87 -34.69 -2.33 -13.86
CA LEU A 87 -34.63 -2.53 -12.40
C LEU A 87 -33.47 -3.41 -11.89
N GLY A 88 -32.46 -3.71 -12.71
CA GLY A 88 -31.29 -4.52 -12.33
C GLY A 88 -30.02 -3.73 -11.98
N GLY A 89 -30.01 -2.40 -12.12
CA GLY A 89 -28.76 -1.62 -12.16
C GLY A 89 -28.46 -0.68 -10.98
N ALA A 90 -29.40 -0.43 -10.06
CA ALA A 90 -29.19 0.61 -9.03
C ALA A 90 -28.29 0.14 -7.86
N GLY A 91 -28.22 -1.18 -7.61
CA GLY A 91 -27.39 -1.76 -6.56
C GLY A 91 -25.91 -1.91 -6.93
N CYS A 92 -25.63 -2.28 -8.18
CA CYS A 92 -24.26 -2.38 -8.69
C CYS A 92 -23.61 -1.00 -8.81
N GLU A 93 -24.38 0.02 -9.24
CA GLU A 93 -23.91 1.40 -9.41
C GLU A 93 -23.33 1.99 -8.11
N LYS A 94 -23.95 1.72 -6.95
CA LYS A 94 -23.47 2.25 -5.66
C LYS A 94 -22.24 1.53 -5.11
N ARG A 95 -22.15 0.21 -5.29
CA ARG A 95 -20.96 -0.58 -4.88
C ARG A 95 -19.75 -0.33 -5.78
N HIS A 96 -19.98 0.16 -7.01
CA HIS A 96 -18.94 0.46 -8.00
C HIS A 96 -18.52 1.94 -8.01
N ARG A 97 -19.04 2.79 -7.11
CA ARG A 97 -18.52 4.14 -6.83
C ARG A 97 -17.20 4.09 -6.05
N GLY A 98 -16.27 3.24 -6.49
CA GLY A 98 -15.07 2.83 -5.78
C GLY A 98 -14.42 3.98 -5.04
N LEU A 99 -14.33 3.86 -3.72
CA LEU A 99 -13.54 4.78 -2.93
C LEU A 99 -12.09 4.35 -3.09
N ILE A 100 -11.23 5.36 -3.15
CA ILE A 100 -9.79 5.18 -3.08
C ILE A 100 -9.44 5.54 -1.64
N HIS A 101 -8.88 4.58 -0.91
CA HIS A 101 -8.30 4.85 0.38
C HIS A 101 -6.80 5.00 0.22
N ALA A 102 -6.25 6.05 0.81
CA ALA A 102 -4.81 6.27 0.91
C ALA A 102 -4.45 6.28 2.39
N TYR A 103 -3.48 5.45 2.74
CA TYR A 103 -2.94 5.32 4.09
C TYR A 103 -1.46 5.69 4.06
N GLU A 104 -1.06 6.51 5.01
CA GLU A 104 0.32 6.91 5.22
C GLU A 104 0.84 6.23 6.48
N PHE A 105 2.08 5.73 6.44
CA PHE A 105 2.70 5.12 7.60
C PHE A 105 3.34 6.20 8.47
N ALA A 106 2.95 6.28 9.74
CA ALA A 106 3.44 7.30 10.67
C ALA A 106 4.98 7.29 10.85
N VAL A 107 5.63 6.14 10.58
CA VAL A 107 7.10 6.02 10.64
C VAL A 107 7.78 6.94 9.63
N ASP A 108 7.24 7.07 8.41
CA ASP A 108 7.81 7.95 7.39
C ASP A 108 7.57 9.42 7.75
N GLN A 109 6.39 9.74 8.29
CA GLN A 109 6.07 11.10 8.73
C GLN A 109 6.99 11.58 9.87
N LEU A 110 7.31 10.69 10.82
CA LEU A 110 8.27 10.95 11.89
C LEU A 110 9.71 11.04 11.37
N ALA A 111 10.12 10.23 10.39
CA ALA A 111 11.42 10.37 9.75
C ALA A 111 11.60 11.75 9.10
N PHE A 112 10.58 12.28 8.42
CA PHE A 112 10.61 13.62 7.82
C PHE A 112 10.50 14.78 8.83
N GLN A 113 9.83 14.55 9.98
CA GLN A 113 9.70 15.55 11.05
C GLN A 113 10.86 15.52 12.06
N SER A 114 11.56 14.39 12.20
CA SER A 114 12.61 14.19 13.22
C SER A 114 13.91 14.96 12.94
N THR A 115 14.16 15.36 11.69
CA THR A 115 15.25 16.30 11.40
C THR A 115 14.76 17.72 11.64
N LEU A 116 15.16 18.28 12.79
CA LEU A 116 14.98 19.70 13.08
C LEU A 116 15.48 20.53 11.88
N PRO A 117 14.87 21.69 11.57
CA PRO A 117 15.29 22.53 10.46
C PRO A 117 16.80 22.85 10.46
N ILE A 118 17.41 22.95 11.65
CA ILE A 118 18.85 23.20 11.85
C ILE A 118 19.74 22.02 11.41
N CYS A 119 19.19 20.81 11.35
CA CYS A 119 19.86 19.58 10.94
C CYS A 119 19.67 19.28 9.45
N ARG A 120 18.92 20.13 8.72
CA ARG A 120 18.76 20.01 7.27
C ARG A 120 19.93 20.74 6.61
N SER A 121 20.87 19.98 6.09
CA SER A 121 21.89 20.54 5.21
C SER A 121 21.21 21.08 3.94
N SER A 122 21.47 22.34 3.60
CA SER A 122 21.10 22.92 2.29
C SER A 122 22.07 22.49 1.18
N TYR A 123 23.09 21.69 1.51
CA TYR A 123 24.13 21.27 0.60
C TYR A 123 23.61 20.16 -0.32
N ILE A 124 23.34 20.52 -1.58
CA ILE A 124 23.13 19.58 -2.67
C ILE A 124 24.52 19.07 -3.06
N SER A 125 24.85 17.80 -2.80
CA SER A 125 26.16 17.29 -3.18
C SER A 125 26.30 17.30 -4.70
N MET A 126 27.34 17.99 -5.18
CA MET A 126 27.76 17.87 -6.57
C MET A 126 28.33 16.47 -6.76
N ALA A 127 27.86 15.77 -7.78
CA ALA A 127 28.29 14.41 -8.13
C ALA A 127 29.81 14.34 -8.27
N GLY A 128 30.48 13.87 -7.22
CA GLY A 128 31.93 13.81 -7.16
C GLY A 128 32.41 13.29 -5.82
N TYR A 129 32.57 11.96 -5.76
CA TYR A 129 33.23 11.19 -4.69
C TYR A 129 32.41 11.03 -3.39
N ASN A 130 31.54 10.02 -3.40
CA ASN A 130 30.79 9.53 -2.24
C ASN A 130 31.72 8.86 -1.22
N TYR A 131 32.04 9.58 -0.15
CA TYR A 131 32.42 9.00 1.14
C TYR A 131 31.45 9.55 2.20
N ASP A 132 30.16 9.22 2.06
CA ASP A 132 29.10 9.72 2.94
C ASP A 132 29.20 9.10 4.35
N LEU A 133 30.12 9.62 5.15
CA LEU A 133 29.94 9.68 6.59
C LEU A 133 29.06 10.92 6.85
N ALA A 134 27.83 10.70 7.30
CA ALA A 134 26.93 11.76 7.72
C ALA A 134 27.51 12.47 8.97
N LEU A 135 28.46 13.37 8.75
CA LEU A 135 29.01 14.22 9.78
C LEU A 135 27.99 15.32 10.05
N THR A 136 27.17 15.13 11.09
CA THR A 136 26.33 16.18 11.66
C THR A 136 27.22 17.24 12.31
N PHE A 137 27.68 18.21 11.51
CA PHE A 137 28.21 19.47 12.02
C PHE A 137 27.40 20.63 11.42
N PRO A 138 26.85 21.53 12.25
CA PRO A 138 26.26 22.76 11.76
C PRO A 138 27.41 23.66 11.32
N TYR A 139 27.63 23.82 10.02
CA TYR A 139 28.50 24.89 9.56
C TYR A 139 27.75 26.22 9.75
N ASP A 140 28.39 27.11 10.50
CA ASP A 140 27.91 28.44 10.82
C ASP A 140 27.60 29.26 9.54
N ASN A 141 26.50 29.99 9.59
CA ASN A 141 26.21 31.07 8.64
C ASN A 141 27.26 32.19 8.79
N ILE A 142 27.93 32.52 7.69
CA ILE A 142 28.38 33.89 7.39
C ILE A 142 27.86 34.23 5.99
#